data_AF-A0A3S0HE92-F1
#
_entry.id   AF-A0A3S0HE92-F1
#
_cell.length_a   1.000
_cell.length_b   1.000
_cell.length_c   1.000
_cell.angle_alpha   90.00
_cell.angle_beta   90.00
_cell.angle_gamma   90.00
#
_symmetry.space_group_name_H-M   'P 1'
#
loop_
_entity.id
_entity.type
_entity.pdbx_description
1 polymer ?
#
loop_
_entity_poly.entity_id
_entity_poly.type
_entity_poly.pdbx_seq_one_letter_code
_entity_poly.pdbx_strand_id
1 'polypeptide(L)' 'MKMKESIKRYTSVDGCIDVWIEQDSSIQLKSISEFGDPVEMTAEEVRLLAENLMRLADLLDEIDR' A
#
# COMPACT_ATOMS: atom_id res chain seq x y z
N MET A 1 11.86 -18.14 16.22
CA MET A 1 12.00 -16.75 15.74
C MET A 1 10.62 -16.34 15.25
N LYS A 2 9.93 -15.39 15.89
CA LYS A 2 8.67 -14.89 15.31
C LYS A 2 9.05 -14.14 14.04
N MET A 3 8.60 -14.61 12.87
CA MET A 3 8.62 -13.80 11.65
C MET A 3 8.01 -12.45 12.02
N LYS A 4 8.76 -11.35 11.81
CA LYS A 4 8.17 -10.02 11.81
C LYS A 4 6.99 -10.10 10.85
N GLU A 5 5.77 -9.81 11.31
CA GLU A 5 4.62 -9.68 10.42
C GLU A 5 5.05 -8.79 9.26
N SER A 6 5.17 -9.39 8.08
CA SER A 6 5.39 -8.66 6.85
C SER A 6 4.18 -7.74 6.71
N ILE A 7 4.44 -6.43 6.72
CA ILE A 7 3.40 -5.42 6.68
C ILE A 7 2.67 -5.57 5.35
N LYS A 8 1.51 -6.24 5.34
CA LYS A 8 0.65 -6.44 4.16
C LYS A 8 -0.19 -5.18 3.82
N ARG A 9 0.09 -4.03 4.44
CA ARG A 9 -0.69 -2.79 4.30
C ARG A 9 0.17 -1.53 4.48
N TYR A 10 -0.01 -0.56 3.61
CA TYR A 10 0.52 0.78 3.77
C TYR A 10 -0.64 1.78 3.81
N THR A 11 -0.61 2.70 4.76
CA THR A 11 -1.51 3.85 4.82
C THR A 11 -0.65 5.11 4.81
N SER A 12 -1.01 6.09 3.98
CA SER A 12 -0.28 7.36 3.93
C SER A 12 -0.37 8.11 5.27
N VAL A 13 0.58 9.02 5.49
CA VAL A 13 0.70 9.76 6.76
C VAL A 13 -0.57 10.55 7.10
N ASP A 14 -1.23 11.09 6.08
CA ASP A 14 -2.49 11.82 6.19
C ASP A 14 -3.73 10.91 6.28
N GLY A 15 -3.57 9.60 6.12
CA GLY A 15 -4.66 8.62 6.14
C GLY A 15 -5.52 8.61 4.87
N CYS A 16 -5.18 9.40 3.85
CA CYS A 16 -6.01 9.58 2.66
C CYS A 16 -5.78 8.49 1.59
N ILE A 17 -4.68 7.74 1.64
CA ILE A 17 -4.39 6.61 0.76
C ILE A 17 -4.17 5.37 1.61
N ASP A 18 -4.76 4.27 1.17
CA ASP A 18 -4.61 2.97 1.81
C ASP A 18 -4.39 1.88 0.76
N VAL A 19 -3.41 1.04 1.02
CA VAL A 19 -2.90 0.04 0.09
C VAL A 19 -2.67 -1.26 0.83
N TRP A 20 -3.15 -2.39 0.33
CA TRP A 20 -2.97 -3.67 1.01
C TRP A 20 -2.95 -4.85 0.05
N ILE A 21 -2.33 -5.95 0.48
CA ILE A 21 -2.49 -7.26 -0.20
C ILE A 21 -3.82 -7.85 0.23
N GLU A 22 -4.71 -8.11 -0.74
CA GLU A 22 -5.99 -8.77 -0.54
C GLU A 22 -5.89 -10.24 -0.94
N GLN A 23 -6.24 -11.13 0.00
CA GLN A 23 -6.31 -12.58 -0.20
C GLN A 23 -5.07 -13.17 -0.89
N ASP A 24 -3.89 -12.62 -0.59
CA ASP A 24 -2.61 -13.12 -1.09
C ASP A 24 -2.54 -13.26 -2.62
N SER A 25 -3.31 -12.44 -3.36
CA SER A 25 -3.42 -12.54 -4.82
C SER A 25 -3.45 -11.20 -5.56
N SER A 26 -3.71 -10.09 -4.85
CA SER A 26 -3.78 -8.76 -5.47
C SER A 26 -3.36 -7.68 -4.49
N ILE A 27 -2.88 -6.55 -5.02
CA ILE A 27 -2.66 -5.33 -4.26
C ILE A 27 -3.81 -4.37 -4.56
N GLN A 28 -4.54 -3.99 -3.52
CA GLN A 28 -5.59 -2.99 -3.58
C GLN A 28 -4.98 -1.62 -3.27
N LEU A 29 -5.43 -0.58 -3.98
CA LEU A 29 -5.08 0.81 -3.75
C LEU A 29 -6.37 1.61 -3.72
N LYS A 30 -6.61 2.34 -2.62
CA LYS A 30 -7.84 3.11 -2.42
C LYS A 30 -7.54 4.50 -1.88
N SER A 31 -8.24 5.50 -2.42
CA SER A 31 -8.39 6.80 -1.76
C SER A 31 -9.47 6.74 -0.68
N ILE A 32 -9.14 7.26 0.50
CA ILE A 32 -10.01 7.45 1.64
C ILE A 32 -10.28 8.96 1.74
N SER A 33 -11.12 9.46 0.83
CA SER A 33 -11.68 10.81 0.93
C SER A 33 -13.17 10.71 1.26
N GLU A 34 -13.68 11.62 2.10
CA GLU A 34 -15.08 11.64 2.55
C GLU A 34 -16.07 11.64 1.37
N PHE A 35 -15.68 12.30 0.27
CA PHE A 35 -16.52 12.49 -0.91
C PHE A 35 -16.11 11.62 -2.11
N GLY A 36 -15.08 10.77 -1.97
CA GLY A 36 -14.55 9.98 -3.08
C GLY A 36 -13.74 10.78 -4.10
N ASP A 37 -13.40 12.03 -3.77
CA ASP A 37 -12.53 12.88 -4.58
C ASP A 37 -11.11 12.28 -4.70
N PRO A 38 -10.38 12.59 -5.78
CA PRO A 38 -8.95 12.27 -5.89
C PRO A 38 -8.17 12.86 -4.72
N VAL A 39 -7.14 12.14 -4.28
CA VAL A 39 -6.17 12.66 -3.32
C VAL A 39 -5.10 13.43 -4.08
N GLU A 40 -4.95 14.71 -3.76
CA GLU A 40 -3.85 15.52 -4.28
C GLU A 40 -2.56 15.14 -3.54
N MET A 41 -1.50 14.88 -4.29
CA MET A 41 -0.22 14.45 -3.73
C MET A 41 0.93 15.25 -4.34
N THR A 42 1.87 15.63 -3.49
CA THR A 42 3.16 16.18 -3.89
C THR A 42 4.01 15.11 -4.55
N ALA A 43 5.04 15.54 -5.29
CA ALA A 43 6.00 14.61 -5.90
C ALA A 43 6.73 13.72 -4.86
N GLU A 44 6.93 14.20 -3.63
CA GLU A 44 7.54 13.41 -2.56
C GLU A 44 6.60 12.29 -2.07
N GLU A 45 5.33 12.63 -1.83
CA GLU A 45 4.33 11.66 -1.40
C GLU A 45 4.08 10.59 -2.47
N VAL A 46 4.09 10.96 -3.75
CA VAL A 46 3.97 10.02 -4.87
C VAL A 46 5.15 9.03 -4.89
N ARG A 47 6.39 9.51 -4.65
CA ARG A 47 7.56 8.61 -4.57
C ARG A 47 7.45 7.65 -3.40
N LEU A 48 7.02 8.15 -2.23
CA LEU A 48 6.82 7.32 -1.05
C LEU A 48 5.74 6.25 -1.28
N LEU A 49 4.64 6.60 -1.94
CA LEU A 49 3.61 5.63 -2.33
C LEU A 49 4.17 4.57 -3.28
N ALA A 50 4.92 4.98 -4.30
CA ALA A 50 5.54 4.07 -5.26
C ALA A 50 6.50 3.08 -4.58
N GLU A 51 7.34 3.54 -3.65
CA GLU A 51 8.23 2.65 -2.89
C GLU A 51 7.46 1.60 -2.08
N ASN A 52 6.35 1.97 -1.45
CA ASN A 52 5.54 1.03 -0.68
C ASN A 52 4.76 0.06 -1.59
N LEU A 53 4.30 0.49 -2.76
CA LEU A 53 3.71 -0.38 -3.76
C LEU A 53 4.71 -1.45 -4.24
N MET A 54 5.95 -1.05 -4.51
CA MET A 54 7.01 -1.99 -4.89
C MET A 54 7.28 -3.02 -3.77
N ARG A 55 7.37 -2.58 -2.51
CA ARG A 55 7.55 -3.51 -1.37
C ARG A 55 6.40 -4.50 -1.22
N LEU A 56 5.16 -4.06 -1.46
CA LEU A 56 4.00 -4.96 -1.42
C LEU A 56 4.00 -5.94 -2.60
N ALA A 57 4.46 -5.52 -3.78
CA ALA A 57 4.62 -6.41 -4.93
C ALA A 57 5.67 -7.48 -4.67
N ASP A 58 6.85 -7.09 -4.16
CA ASP A 58 7.91 -8.05 -3.78
C ASP A 58 7.40 -9.06 -2.74
N LEU A 59 6.61 -8.58 -1.75
CA LEU A 59 6.02 -9.45 -0.74
C LEU A 59 4.98 -10.41 -1.32
N LEU A 60 4.15 -9.95 -2.26
CA LEU A 60 3.15 -10.81 -2.91
C LEU A 60 3.83 -11.92 -3.72
N ASP A 61 4.89 -11.59 -4.46
CA ASP A 61 5.71 -12.55 -5.20
C ASP A 61 6.35 -13.61 -4.28
N GLU A 62 6.65 -13.27 -3.03
CA GLU A 62 7.14 -14.22 -2.02
C GLU A 62 6.04 -15.15 -1.50
N ILE A 63 4.78 -14.70 -1.46
CA ILE A 63 3.64 -15.49 -0.98
C ILE A 63 3.14 -16.47 -2.05
N ASP A 64 3.21 -16.11 -3.33
CA ASP A 64 2.79 -16.96 -4.46
C ASP A 64 3.77 -18.12 -4.77
N ARG A 65 4.92 -18.18 -4.09
CA ARG A 65 5.95 -19.22 -4.24
C ARG A 65 5.79 -20.38 -3.25
#